data_AF-A0A0M0G9A1-F1
#
_entry.id   AF-A0A0M0G9A1-F1
#
_cell.length_a   1.000
_cell.length_b   1.000
_cell.length_c   1.000
_cell.angle_alpha   90.00
_cell.angle_beta   90.00
_cell.angle_gamma   90.00
#
_symmetry.space_group_name_H-M   'P 1'
#
loop_
_entity.id
_entity.type
_entity.pdbx_description
1 polymer ?
#
loop_
_entity_poly.entity_id
_entity_poly.type
_entity_poly.pdbx_seq_one_letter_code
_entity_poly.pdbx_strand_id
1 'polypeptide(L)' 'MRALAILEGALIVWIISLLISLIGTFMSEGVIALVFKLAEGKGILLTVLLIAATITDMWRDRKRDRLIQKGKLEPNQLF' A
#
# COMPACT_ATOMS: atom_id res chain seq x y z
N MET A 1 -10.92 -10.55 -8.14
CA MET A 1 -9.59 -10.25 -8.68
C MET A 1 -9.54 -8.81 -9.13
N ARG A 2 -10.38 -8.39 -10.10
CA ARG A 2 -10.46 -6.99 -10.56
C ARG A 2 -10.68 -5.95 -9.44
N ALA A 3 -11.63 -6.18 -8.54
CA ALA A 3 -11.87 -5.26 -7.41
C ALA A 3 -10.68 -5.13 -6.44
N LEU A 4 -9.85 -6.18 -6.31
CA LEU A 4 -8.66 -6.13 -5.47
C LEU A 4 -7.53 -5.36 -6.14
N ALA A 5 -7.33 -5.57 -7.45
CA ALA A 5 -6.36 -4.82 -8.23
C ALA A 5 -6.69 -3.32 -8.26
N ILE A 6 -7.98 -2.96 -8.31
CA ILE A 6 -8.42 -1.56 -8.18
C ILE A 6 -8.10 -1.01 -6.79
N LEU A 7 -8.31 -1.80 -5.73
CA LEU A 7 -8.01 -1.39 -4.35
C LEU A 7 -6.51 -1.20 -4.12
N GLU A 8 -5.67 -2.11 -4.60
CA GLU A 8 -4.21 -1.98 -4.58
C GLU A 8 -3.76 -0.76 -5.37
N GLY A 9 -4.30 -0.53 -6.57
CA GLY A 9 -4.02 0.67 -7.36
C GLY A 9 -4.38 1.96 -6.61
N ALA A 10 -5.54 1.99 -5.95
CA ALA A 10 -5.94 3.12 -5.10
C ALA A 10 -5.00 3.32 -3.91
N LEU A 11 -4.58 2.23 -3.24
CA LEU A 11 -3.60 2.28 -2.14
C LEU A 11 -2.25 2.82 -2.61
N ILE A 12 -1.76 2.39 -3.77
CA ILE A 12 -0.50 2.87 -4.35
C ILE A 12 -0.59 4.38 -4.65
N VAL A 13 -1.67 4.83 -5.29
CA VAL A 13 -1.90 6.25 -5.57
C VAL A 13 -1.94 7.06 -4.28
N TRP A 14 -2.57 6.52 -3.23
CA TRP A 14 -2.63 7.17 -1.93
C TRP A 14 -1.25 7.28 -1.28
N ILE A 15 -0.45 6.22 -1.32
CA ILE A 15 0.94 6.22 -0.81
C ILE A 15 1.78 7.28 -1.54
N ILE A 16 1.66 7.37 -2.87
CA ILE A 16 2.36 8.38 -3.67
C ILE A 16 1.94 9.79 -3.25
N SER A 17 0.64 10.04 -3.06
CA SER A 17 0.13 11.33 -2.59
C SER A 17 0.68 11.71 -1.21
N LEU A 18 0.74 10.74 -0.28
CA LEU A 18 1.33 10.93 1.05
C LEU A 18 2.83 11.24 0.97
N LEU A 19 3.57 10.57 0.10
CA LEU A 19 4.99 10.83 -0.13
C LEU A 19 5.22 12.24 -0.67
N ILE A 20 4.41 12.70 -1.62
CA ILE A 20 4.49 14.07 -2.13
C ILE A 20 4.19 15.08 -1.01
N SER A 21 3.20 14.82 -0.16
CA SER A 21 2.89 15.68 0.99
C SER A 21 4.04 15.74 2.02
N LEU A 22 4.71 14.62 2.25
CA LEU A 22 5.91 14.54 3.09
C LEU A 22 7.07 15.33 2.50
N ILE A 23 7.35 15.17 1.21
CA ILE A 23 8.40 15.93 0.51
C ILE A 23 8.08 17.42 0.54
N GLY A 24 6.82 17.81 0.30
CA GLY A 24 6.39 19.22 0.40
C GLY A 24 6.58 19.80 1.81
N THR A 25 6.26 19.03 2.84
CA THR A 25 6.49 19.42 4.24
C THR A 25 7.99 19.57 4.52
N PHE A 26 8.81 18.63 4.05
CA PHE A 26 10.26 18.68 4.20
C PHE A 26 10.86 19.94 3.53
N MET A 27 10.42 20.26 2.31
CA MET A 27 10.93 21.39 1.54
C MET A 27 10.46 22.76 2.08
N SER A 28 9.27 22.82 2.70
CA SER A 28 8.69 24.08 3.20
C SER A 28 9.02 24.37 4.67
N GLU A 29 8.97 23.35 5.52
CA GLU A 29 9.04 23.49 6.98
C GLU A 29 10.30 22.81 7.56
N GLY A 30 11.05 22.06 6.75
CA GLY A 30 12.30 21.40 7.14
C GLY A 30 12.10 20.05 7.86
N VAL A 31 13.23 19.43 8.23
CA VAL A 31 13.29 18.09 8.84
C VAL A 31 12.51 18.01 10.15
N ILE A 32 12.58 19.05 10.98
CA ILE A 32 12.01 19.03 12.34
C ILE A 32 10.47 19.00 12.25
N ALA A 33 9.88 19.84 11.42
CA ALA A 33 8.44 19.85 11.19
C ALA A 33 7.94 18.55 10.54
N LEU A 34 8.75 17.92 9.68
CA LEU A 34 8.45 16.60 9.13
C LEU A 34 8.31 15.55 10.24
N VAL A 35 9.28 15.51 11.17
CA VAL A 35 9.29 14.55 12.29
C VAL A 35 8.08 14.78 13.21
N PHE A 36 7.76 16.04 13.51
CA PHE A 36 6.55 16.37 14.27
C PHE A 36 5.27 15.96 13.54
N LYS A 37 5.11 16.27 12.24
CA LYS A 37 3.92 15.81 11.48
C LYS A 37 3.82 14.29 11.39
N LEU A 38 4.95 13.57 11.33
CA LEU A 38 4.95 12.12 11.40
C LEU A 38 4.49 11.62 12.77
N ALA A 39 5.00 12.21 13.85
CA ALA A 39 4.67 11.83 15.23
C ALA A 39 3.23 12.22 15.62
N GLU A 40 2.70 13.33 15.12
CA GLU A 40 1.41 13.91 15.51
C GLU A 40 0.22 13.20 14.83
N GLY A 41 0.45 12.37 13.81
CA GLY A 41 -0.59 11.47 13.29
C GLY A 41 -0.43 10.99 11.86
N LYS A 42 0.36 11.66 11.01
CA LYS A 42 0.54 11.23 9.62
C LYS A 42 1.36 9.95 9.51
N GLY A 43 2.32 9.73 10.41
CA GLY A 43 3.15 8.52 10.43
C GLY A 43 2.36 7.27 10.82
N ILE A 44 1.45 7.40 11.80
CA ILE A 44 0.56 6.30 12.21
C ILE A 44 -0.36 5.91 11.04
N LEU A 45 -0.96 6.91 10.36
CA LEU A 45 -1.84 6.65 9.22
C LEU A 45 -1.11 5.91 8.08
N LEU A 46 0.11 6.33 7.78
CA LEU A 46 0.96 5.76 6.74
C LEU A 46 1.38 4.32 7.09
N THR A 47 1.68 4.07 8.36
CA THR A 47 2.02 2.73 8.87
C THR A 47 0.82 1.79 8.79
N VAL A 48 -0.37 2.24 9.19
CA VAL A 48 -1.61 1.46 9.09
C VAL A 48 -1.95 1.14 7.64
N LEU A 49 -1.78 2.11 6.73
CA LEU A 49 -1.99 1.90 5.29
C LEU A 49 -1.02 0.87 4.70
N LEU A 50 0.26 0.92 5.08
CA LEU A 50 1.25 -0.08 4.65
C LEU A 50 0.95 -1.48 5.18
N ILE A 51 0.50 -1.59 6.44
CA ILE A 51 0.08 -2.87 7.02
C ILE A 51 -1.15 -3.40 6.27
N ALA A 52 -2.14 -2.55 5.99
CA ALA A 52 -3.34 -2.95 5.24
C ALA A 52 -3.01 -3.39 3.80
N ALA A 53 -2.09 -2.70 3.13
CA ALA A 53 -1.60 -3.10 1.81
C ALA A 53 -0.92 -4.47 1.86
N THR A 54 0.00 -4.67 2.81
CA THR A 54 0.71 -5.96 2.99
C THR A 54 -0.26 -7.11 3.26
N ILE A 55 -1.26 -6.91 4.12
CA ILE A 55 -2.28 -7.93 4.42
C ILE A 55 -3.09 -8.27 3.15
N THR A 56 -3.41 -7.26 2.35
CA THR A 56 -4.17 -7.43 1.10
C THR A 56 -3.37 -8.25 0.09
N ASP A 57 -2.07 -7.94 -0.08
CA ASP A 57 -1.16 -8.70 -0.95
C ASP A 57 -1.02 -10.16 -0.48
N MET A 58 -0.78 -10.39 0.81
CA MET A 58 -0.69 -11.74 1.38
C MET A 58 -1.98 -12.54 1.16
N TRP A 59 -3.14 -11.89 1.29
CA TRP A 59 -4.42 -12.53 1.03
C TRP A 59 -4.62 -12.85 -0.45
N ARG A 60 -4.18 -11.95 -1.35
CA ARG A 60 -4.20 -12.16 -2.80
C ARG A 60 -3.35 -13.35 -3.19
N ASP A 61 -2.13 -13.47 -2.66
CA ASP A 61 -1.23 -14.59 -2.93
C ASP A 61 -1.81 -15.91 -2.43
N ARG A 62 -2.32 -15.96 -1.19
CA ARG A 62 -3.00 -17.16 -0.68
C ARG A 62 -4.23 -17.55 -1.50
N LYS A 63 -4.90 -16.59 -2.13
CA LYS A 63 -6.03 -16.87 -3.03
C LYS A 63 -5.53 -17.39 -4.38
N ARG A 64 -4.42 -16.85 -4.90
CA ARG A 64 -3.77 -17.33 -6.13
C ARG A 64 -3.31 -18.78 -5.96
N ASP A 65 -2.61 -19.09 -4.88
CA ASP A 65 -2.12 -20.45 -4.58
C ASP A 65 -3.27 -21.45 -4.48
N ARG A 66 -4.37 -21.09 -3.81
CA ARG A 66 -5.57 -21.94 -3.75
C ARG A 66 -6.24 -22.15 -5.11
N LEU A 67 -6.13 -21.21 -6.04
CA LEU A 67 -6.66 -21.36 -7.40
C LEU A 67 -5.74 -22.23 -8.26
N ILE A 68 -4.42 -22.10 -8.09
CA ILE A 68 -3.40 -22.95 -8.74
C ILE A 68 -3.55 -24.40 -8.26
N GLN A 69 -3.64 -24.64 -6.95
CA GLN A 69 -3.85 -25.98 -6.37
C GLN A 69 -5.14 -26.65 -6.86
N LYS A 70 -6.17 -25.87 -7.18
CA LYS A 70 -7.44 -26.36 -7.74
C LYS A 70 -7.40 -26.59 -9.26
N GLY A 71 -6.26 -26.38 -9.91
CA GLY A 71 -6.10 -26.47 -11.37
C GLY A 71 -6.90 -25.42 -12.16
N LYS A 72 -7.38 -24.37 -11.49
CA LYS A 72 -8.15 -23.29 -12.12
C LYS A 72 -7.28 -22.13 -12.61
N LEU A 73 -5.99 -22.15 -12.30
CA LEU A 73 -5.00 -21.17 -12.75
C LEU A 73 -3.67 -21.84 -13.03
N GLU A 74 -3.02 -21.44 -14.12
CA GLU A 74 -1.65 -21.86 -14.40
C GLU A 74 -0.66 -21.07 -13.53
N PRO A 75 0.44 -21.68 -13.05
CA PRO A 75 1.40 -21.04 -12.15
C PRO A 75 2.03 -19.75 -12.71
N ASN A 76 2.04 -19.60 -14.04
CA ASN A 76 2.72 -18.51 -14.74
C ASN A 76 1.78 -17.44 -15.32
N GLN A 77 0.46 -17.53 -15.08
CA GLN A 77 -0.45 -16.46 -15.46
C GLN A 77 -0.41 -15.33 -14.43
N LEU A 78 0.28 -14.25 -14.81
CA LEU A 78 0.07 -12.93 -14.22
C LEU A 78 -1.33 -12.47 -14.63
N PHE A 79 -2.18 -12.21 -13.63
CA PHE A 79 -3.48 -11.58 -13.84
C PHE A 79 -3.36 -10.20 -14.46
#